data_AF-Q8GNI7-F1
#
_entry.id   AF-Q8GNI7-F1
#
_cell.length_a   1.000
_cell.length_b   1.000
_cell.length_c   1.000
_cell.angle_alpha   90.00
_cell.angle_beta   90.00
_cell.angle_gamma   90.00
#
_symmetry.space_group_name_H-M   'P 1'
#
loop_
_entity.id
_entity.type
_entity.pdbx_description
1 polymer ?
#
loop_
_entity_poly.entity_id
_entity_poly.type
_entity_poly.pdbx_seq_one_letter_code
_entity_poly.pdbx_strand_id
1 'polypeptide(L)'
;MSAEQYRAFVAGLKKTFPGEPFLIVRYGDHQPEFAPNILEPGLDEGAIGKKLDAYDPRLYATYYAIDAVNFEPVKSEAVMDTIDGSYLPLVIQEAAGIPLDPSFAVQKDIMLRCKGIFYGCKAGAEARRLTRLLINAGMIRGL
;
A
#
# COMPACT_ATOMS: atom_id res chain seq x y z
N MET A 1 -6.20 -5.10 16.20
CA MET A 1 -6.22 -3.94 17.13
C MET A 1 -7.56 -3.24 17.00
N SER A 2 -8.29 -3.04 18.09
CA SER A 2 -9.56 -2.30 18.06
C SER A 2 -9.34 -0.80 17.85
N ALA A 3 -10.41 -0.06 17.51
CA ALA A 3 -10.34 1.40 17.39
C ALA A 3 -9.89 2.09 18.70
N GLU A 4 -10.30 1.55 19.86
CA GLU A 4 -9.89 2.05 21.17
C GLU A 4 -8.41 1.81 21.45
N GLN A 5 -7.91 0.60 21.16
CA GLN A 5 -6.50 0.28 21.29
C GLN A 5 -5.63 1.17 20.39
N TYR A 6 -6.09 1.46 19.17
CA TYR A 6 -5.38 2.35 18.27
C TYR A 6 -5.32 3.79 18.80
N ARG A 7 -6.44 4.32 19.30
CA ARG A 7 -6.45 5.66 19.93
C ARG A 7 -5.52 5.73 21.13
N ALA A 8 -5.51 4.69 21.96
CA ALA A 8 -4.61 4.60 23.11
C ALA A 8 -3.14 4.56 22.69
N PHE A 9 -2.81 3.82 21.61
CA PHE A 9 -1.46 3.79 21.04
C PHE A 9 -1.01 5.19 20.57
N VAL A 10 -1.83 5.89 19.79
CA VAL A 10 -1.51 7.25 19.31
C VAL A 10 -1.36 8.24 20.47
N ALA A 11 -2.24 8.17 21.47
CA ALA A 11 -2.13 8.98 22.68
C ALA A 11 -0.84 8.68 23.47
N GLY A 12 -0.43 7.41 23.53
CA GLY A 12 0.84 6.98 24.11
C GLY A 12 2.04 7.61 23.41
N LEU A 13 2.07 7.61 22.07
CA LEU A 13 3.15 8.26 21.30
C LEU A 13 3.26 9.75 21.62
N LYS A 14 2.12 10.47 21.62
CA LYS A 14 2.08 11.91 21.95
C LYS A 14 2.58 12.21 23.36
N LYS A 15 2.24 11.35 24.33
CA LYS A 15 2.66 11.53 25.73
C LYS A 15 4.14 11.24 25.94
N THR A 16 4.64 10.14 25.37
CA THR A 16 6.01 9.69 25.59
C THR A 16 7.02 10.50 24.77
N PHE A 17 6.61 10.99 23.60
CA PHE A 17 7.48 11.67 22.65
C PHE A 17 6.84 12.97 22.13
N PRO A 18 6.67 14.00 22.97
CA PRO A 18 5.88 15.19 22.66
C PRO A 18 6.41 16.07 21.52
N GLY A 19 7.67 15.89 21.10
CA GLY A 19 8.29 16.62 20.00
C GLY A 19 8.67 15.76 18.79
N GLU A 20 8.52 14.43 18.88
CA GLU A 20 8.99 13.54 17.81
C GLU A 20 7.88 13.32 16.78
N PRO A 21 8.18 13.45 15.47
CA PRO A 21 7.24 13.16 14.41
C PRO A 21 7.09 11.64 14.21
N PHE A 22 5.84 11.16 14.08
CA PHE A 22 5.57 9.77 13.68
C PHE A 22 4.57 9.74 12.53
N LEU A 23 4.95 9.13 11.42
CA LEU A 23 4.01 8.72 10.38
C LEU A 23 3.57 7.29 10.65
N ILE A 24 2.26 7.04 10.67
CA ILE A 24 1.69 5.73 10.91
C ILE A 24 0.90 5.35 9.66
N VAL A 25 1.26 4.22 9.06
CA VAL A 25 0.47 3.61 7.99
C VAL A 25 -0.21 2.36 8.51
N ARG A 26 -1.54 2.36 8.41
CA ARG A 26 -2.39 1.20 8.69
C ARG A 26 -2.86 0.64 7.37
N TYR A 27 -2.88 -0.67 7.22
CA TYR A 27 -3.45 -1.32 6.04
C TYR A 27 -4.02 -2.69 6.39
N GLY A 28 -5.02 -3.14 5.62
CA GLY A 28 -5.43 -4.53 5.62
C GLY A 28 -4.56 -5.32 4.65
N ASP A 29 -3.94 -6.40 5.10
CA ASP A 29 -3.15 -7.30 4.27
C ASP A 29 -4.02 -8.12 3.32
N HIS A 30 -5.18 -8.59 3.80
CA HIS A 30 -6.20 -9.24 2.99
C HIS A 30 -7.60 -9.10 3.61
N GLN A 31 -8.62 -9.44 2.83
CA GLN A 31 -9.99 -9.58 3.33
C GLN A 31 -10.10 -10.77 4.30
N PRO A 32 -10.93 -10.72 5.34
CA PRO A 32 -11.21 -11.90 6.15
C PRO A 32 -11.95 -12.96 5.34
N GLU A 33 -11.80 -14.22 5.72
CA GLU A 33 -12.36 -15.39 5.00
C GLU A 33 -13.87 -15.29 4.74
N PHE A 34 -14.63 -14.64 5.63
CA PHE A 34 -16.08 -14.49 5.48
C PHE A 34 -16.50 -13.32 4.57
N ALA A 35 -15.56 -12.48 4.08
CA ALA A 35 -15.89 -11.31 3.26
C ALA A 35 -16.64 -11.64 1.97
N PRO A 36 -16.32 -12.72 1.21
CA PRO A 36 -17.08 -13.09 0.03
C PRO A 36 -18.57 -13.33 0.32
N ASN A 37 -18.91 -13.86 1.50
CA ASN A 37 -20.31 -14.09 1.89
C ASN A 37 -21.09 -12.79 2.09
N ILE A 38 -20.40 -11.69 2.39
CA ILE A 38 -20.99 -10.35 2.56
C ILE A 38 -21.04 -9.61 1.21
N LEU A 39 -19.96 -9.70 0.43
CA LEU A 39 -19.80 -8.97 -0.82
C LEU A 39 -20.55 -9.60 -2.00
N GLU A 40 -20.65 -10.92 -2.01
CA GLU A 40 -21.26 -11.73 -3.09
C GLU A 40 -22.25 -12.75 -2.50
N PRO A 41 -23.30 -12.30 -1.80
CA PRO A 41 -24.25 -13.21 -1.16
C PRO A 41 -24.94 -14.08 -2.22
N GLY A 42 -24.90 -15.40 -2.01
CA GLY A 42 -25.57 -16.38 -2.87
C GLY A 42 -24.69 -17.01 -3.95
N LEU A 43 -23.41 -16.66 -4.03
CA LEU A 43 -22.45 -17.40 -4.84
C LEU A 43 -21.89 -18.61 -4.08
N ASP A 44 -21.71 -19.71 -4.81
CA ASP A 44 -20.95 -20.86 -4.31
C ASP A 44 -19.44 -20.63 -4.46
N GLU A 45 -18.65 -21.52 -3.85
CA GLU A 45 -17.20 -21.44 -3.86
C GLU A 45 -16.61 -21.43 -5.28
N GLY A 46 -17.21 -22.18 -6.21
CA GLY A 46 -16.75 -22.23 -7.60
C GLY A 46 -16.97 -20.91 -8.34
N ALA A 47 -18.09 -20.23 -8.11
CA ALA A 47 -18.37 -18.91 -8.67
C ALA A 47 -17.49 -17.82 -8.04
N ILE A 48 -17.19 -17.91 -6.73
CA ILE A 48 -16.21 -17.04 -6.07
C ILE A 48 -14.81 -17.25 -6.66
N GLY A 49 -14.38 -18.49 -6.83
CA GLY A 49 -13.09 -18.84 -7.44
C GLY A 49 -12.90 -18.20 -8.82
N LYS A 50 -13.92 -18.26 -9.69
CA LYS A 50 -13.89 -17.60 -11.01
C LYS A 50 -13.71 -16.08 -10.93
N LYS A 51 -14.26 -15.41 -9.91
CA LYS A 51 -14.09 -13.97 -9.70
C LYS A 51 -12.70 -13.62 -9.19
N LEU A 52 -12.13 -14.46 -8.33
CA LEU A 52 -10.75 -14.34 -7.87
C LEU A 52 -9.77 -14.53 -9.04
N ASP A 53 -9.98 -15.54 -9.87
CA ASP A 53 -9.18 -15.77 -11.09
C ASP A 53 -9.27 -14.59 -12.07
N ALA A 54 -10.44 -13.95 -12.15
CA ALA A 54 -10.66 -12.74 -12.95
C ALA A 54 -10.15 -11.44 -12.29
N TYR A 55 -9.53 -11.54 -11.11
CA TYR A 55 -8.99 -10.42 -10.33
C TYR A 55 -10.05 -9.35 -10.01
N ASP A 56 -11.27 -9.76 -9.63
CA ASP A 56 -12.33 -8.83 -9.23
C ASP A 56 -11.85 -7.98 -8.04
N PRO A 57 -11.61 -6.67 -8.21
CA PRO A 57 -10.94 -5.85 -7.21
C PRO A 57 -11.73 -5.78 -5.90
N ARG A 58 -13.04 -6.03 -5.90
CA ARG A 58 -13.86 -6.01 -4.68
C ARG A 58 -13.48 -7.12 -3.70
N LEU A 59 -12.96 -8.24 -4.20
CA LEU A 59 -12.53 -9.37 -3.38
C LEU A 59 -11.09 -9.23 -2.85
N TYR A 60 -10.31 -8.30 -3.42
CA TYR A 60 -8.91 -8.03 -3.02
C TYR A 60 -8.72 -6.70 -2.29
N ALA A 61 -9.56 -5.70 -2.57
CA ALA A 61 -9.42 -4.36 -2.04
C ALA A 61 -9.70 -4.34 -0.54
N THR A 62 -8.72 -3.95 0.26
CA THR A 62 -8.85 -3.72 1.70
C THR A 62 -8.92 -2.22 1.97
N TYR A 63 -8.14 -1.73 2.93
CA TYR A 63 -7.99 -0.31 3.21
C TYR A 63 -6.52 -0.02 3.47
N TYR A 64 -6.16 1.25 3.31
CA TYR A 64 -5.01 1.81 3.98
C TYR A 64 -5.37 3.19 4.54
N ALA A 65 -4.63 3.65 5.56
CA ALA A 65 -4.81 4.96 6.17
C ALA A 65 -3.46 5.50 6.62
N ILE A 66 -3.33 6.83 6.53
CA ILE A 66 -2.16 7.58 6.98
C ILE A 66 -2.59 8.44 8.16
N ASP A 67 -1.93 8.28 9.29
CA ASP A 67 -2.09 9.10 10.47
C ASP A 67 -0.74 9.70 10.85
N ALA A 68 -0.75 10.89 11.45
CA ALA A 68 0.46 11.59 11.86
C ALA A 68 0.40 12.04 13.32
N VAL A 69 1.57 12.05 13.96
CA VAL A 69 1.78 12.59 15.30
C VAL A 69 2.85 13.67 15.21
N ASN A 70 2.55 14.86 15.74
CA ASN A 70 3.46 16.03 15.83
C ASN A 70 3.94 16.60 14.48
N PHE A 71 3.30 16.27 13.36
CA PHE A 71 3.50 16.95 12.08
C PHE A 71 2.29 16.75 11.16
N GLU A 72 2.25 17.48 10.05
CA GLU A 72 1.27 17.32 8.98
C GLU A 72 1.95 16.60 7.79
N PRO A 73 1.38 15.51 7.26
CA PRO A 73 1.92 14.85 6.08
C PRO A 73 2.01 15.78 4.86
N VAL A 74 3.04 15.58 4.03
CA VAL A 74 3.21 16.32 2.79
C VAL A 74 2.16 15.86 1.77
N LYS A 75 1.51 16.82 1.11
CA LYS A 75 0.63 16.54 -0.02
C LYS A 75 1.45 16.04 -1.20
N SER A 76 1.14 14.83 -1.69
CA SER A 76 1.81 14.24 -2.83
C SER A 76 0.80 13.50 -3.71
N GLU A 77 0.99 13.59 -5.03
CA GLU A 77 0.22 12.85 -6.03
C GLU A 77 0.39 11.33 -5.90
N ALA A 78 1.45 10.87 -5.21
CA ALA A 78 1.65 9.46 -4.91
C ALA A 78 0.71 8.95 -3.80
N VAL A 79 0.13 9.83 -2.98
CA VAL A 79 -0.86 9.44 -1.97
C VAL A 79 -2.25 9.39 -2.62
N MET A 80 -2.58 8.25 -3.22
CA MET A 80 -3.81 8.03 -4.00
C MET A 80 -4.85 7.19 -3.25
N ASP A 81 -6.14 7.36 -3.51
CA ASP A 81 -7.21 6.60 -2.83
C ASP A 81 -7.09 5.07 -2.98
N THR A 82 -6.50 4.57 -4.07
CA THR A 82 -6.32 3.14 -4.31
C THR A 82 -4.94 2.87 -4.89
N ILE A 83 -4.22 1.96 -4.25
CA ILE A 83 -2.85 1.56 -4.62
C ILE A 83 -2.67 0.07 -4.37
N ASP A 84 -1.78 -0.57 -5.12
CA ASP A 84 -1.25 -1.88 -4.75
C ASP A 84 -0.35 -1.73 -3.51
N GLY A 85 -0.43 -2.69 -2.59
CA GLY A 85 0.34 -2.68 -1.34
C GLY A 85 1.86 -2.51 -1.53
N SER A 86 2.39 -2.92 -2.69
CA SER A 86 3.80 -2.71 -3.07
C SER A 86 4.25 -1.24 -3.12
N TYR A 87 3.31 -0.28 -3.18
CA TYR A 87 3.61 1.15 -3.14
C TYR A 87 3.55 1.76 -1.73
N LEU A 88 3.13 1.01 -0.70
CA LEU A 88 3.07 1.55 0.67
C LEU A 88 4.42 2.15 1.14
N PRO A 89 5.60 1.54 0.89
CA PRO A 89 6.88 2.16 1.26
C PRO A 89 7.14 3.49 0.54
N LEU A 90 6.73 3.63 -0.72
CA LEU A 90 6.83 4.89 -1.46
C LEU A 90 5.89 5.95 -0.87
N VAL A 91 4.63 5.59 -0.62
CA VAL A 91 3.62 6.47 -0.03
C VAL A 91 4.04 6.98 1.35
N ILE A 92 4.66 6.12 2.17
CA ILE A 92 5.23 6.50 3.47
C ILE A 92 6.27 7.60 3.32
N GLN A 93 7.20 7.46 2.38
CA GLN A 93 8.29 8.42 2.21
C GLN A 93 7.78 9.76 1.66
N GLU A 94 6.85 9.70 0.70
CA GLU A 94 6.20 10.87 0.12
C GLU A 94 5.38 11.63 1.18
N ALA A 95 4.57 10.94 1.97
CA ALA A 95 3.78 11.54 3.03
C ALA A 95 4.65 12.10 4.17
N ALA A 96 5.81 11.46 4.45
CA ALA A 96 6.77 11.98 5.42
C ALA A 96 7.60 13.17 4.89
N GLY A 97 7.54 13.47 3.59
CA GLY A 97 8.33 14.54 2.98
C GLY A 97 9.84 14.26 2.92
N ILE A 98 10.23 12.98 2.94
CA ILE A 98 11.65 12.60 2.89
C ILE A 98 12.12 12.42 1.42
N PRO A 99 13.38 12.76 1.10
CA PRO A 99 13.90 12.57 -0.26
C PRO A 99 13.84 11.11 -0.68
N LEU A 100 13.34 10.86 -1.90
CA LEU A 100 13.35 9.53 -2.48
C LEU A 100 14.75 9.17 -3.00
N ASP A 101 15.18 7.95 -2.73
CA ASP A 101 16.31 7.38 -3.45
C ASP A 101 15.91 7.04 -4.91
N PRO A 102 16.88 6.83 -5.82
CA PRO A 102 16.59 6.57 -7.23
C PRO A 102 15.63 5.41 -7.49
N SER A 103 15.63 4.37 -6.65
CA SER A 103 14.71 3.22 -6.80
C SER A 103 13.26 3.63 -6.56
N PHE A 104 12.99 4.40 -5.50
CA PHE A 104 11.67 4.95 -5.21
C PHE A 104 11.24 6.03 -6.21
N ALA A 105 12.18 6.84 -6.73
CA ALA A 105 11.87 7.79 -7.79
C ALA A 105 11.35 7.08 -9.06
N VAL A 106 12.02 6.00 -9.48
CA VAL A 106 11.55 5.18 -10.61
C VAL A 106 10.23 4.49 -10.27
N GLN A 107 10.04 4.02 -9.04
CA GLN A 107 8.79 3.40 -8.60
C GLN A 107 7.64 4.41 -8.63
N LYS A 108 7.86 5.67 -8.22
CA LYS A 108 6.88 6.76 -8.30
C LYS A 108 6.45 7.05 -9.72
N ASP A 109 7.40 7.11 -10.64
CA ASP A 109 7.09 7.30 -12.06
C ASP A 109 6.19 6.19 -12.61
N ILE A 110 6.40 4.93 -12.18
CA ILE A 110 5.53 3.82 -12.54
C ILE A 110 4.15 4.02 -11.89
N MET A 111 4.11 4.32 -10.60
CA MET A 111 2.87 4.51 -9.84
C MET A 111 1.96 5.56 -10.46
N LEU A 112 2.50 6.73 -10.81
CA LEU A 112 1.77 7.84 -11.43
C LEU A 112 1.23 7.45 -12.81
N ARG A 113 2.05 6.80 -13.65
CA ARG A 113 1.60 6.31 -14.96
C ARG A 113 0.53 5.22 -14.87
N CYS A 114 0.65 4.36 -13.87
CA CYS A 114 -0.20 3.19 -13.67
C CYS A 114 -1.36 3.42 -12.71
N LYS A 115 -1.55 4.65 -12.22
CA LYS A 115 -2.63 5.06 -11.31
C LYS A 115 -2.72 4.14 -10.07
N GLY A 116 -1.58 3.88 -9.44
CA GLY A 116 -1.51 3.07 -8.22
C GLY A 116 -1.47 1.56 -8.44
N ILE A 117 -1.63 1.05 -9.67
CA ILE A 117 -1.48 -0.38 -9.98
C ILE A 117 -0.01 -0.73 -10.25
N PHE A 118 0.49 -1.84 -9.70
CA PHE A 118 1.87 -2.30 -9.86
C PHE A 118 1.95 -3.50 -10.79
N TYR A 119 1.61 -4.71 -10.31
CA TYR A 119 1.82 -5.93 -11.07
C TYR A 119 0.87 -6.03 -12.27
N GLY A 120 -0.38 -5.56 -12.13
CA GLY A 120 -1.35 -5.52 -13.23
C GLY A 120 -0.99 -4.51 -14.33
N CYS A 121 -0.12 -3.53 -14.05
CA CYS A 121 0.17 -2.46 -14.99
C CYS A 121 0.92 -2.99 -16.22
N LYS A 122 0.34 -2.79 -17.41
CA LYS A 122 0.85 -3.30 -18.69
C LYS A 122 1.22 -4.79 -18.61
N ALA A 123 0.36 -5.61 -18.01
CA ALA A 123 0.60 -7.04 -17.83
C ALA A 123 1.96 -7.34 -17.15
N GLY A 124 2.31 -6.54 -16.14
CA GLY A 124 3.53 -6.67 -15.34
C GLY A 124 4.81 -6.19 -16.02
N ALA A 125 4.74 -5.55 -17.19
CA ALA A 125 5.92 -5.08 -17.90
C ALA A 125 6.71 -4.03 -17.10
N GLU A 126 6.03 -3.12 -16.41
CA GLU A 126 6.68 -2.09 -15.59
C GLU A 126 7.36 -2.69 -14.35
N ALA A 127 6.69 -3.63 -13.66
CA ALA A 127 7.27 -4.34 -12.52
C ALA A 127 8.52 -5.12 -12.93
N ARG A 128 8.46 -5.90 -14.03
CA ARG A 128 9.63 -6.63 -14.55
C ARG A 128 10.78 -5.69 -14.95
N ARG A 129 10.46 -4.53 -15.53
CA ARG A 129 11.46 -3.50 -15.88
C ARG A 129 12.15 -2.97 -14.63
N LEU A 130 11.38 -2.63 -13.58
CA LEU A 130 11.94 -2.17 -12.31
C LEU A 130 12.85 -3.25 -11.69
N THR A 131 12.39 -4.50 -11.59
CA THR A 131 13.20 -5.61 -11.06
C THR A 131 14.53 -5.76 -11.81
N ARG A 132 14.52 -5.70 -13.15
CA ARG A 132 15.76 -5.75 -13.95
C ARG A 132 16.69 -4.59 -13.67
N LEU A 133 16.17 -3.38 -13.51
CA LEU A 133 16.98 -2.21 -13.14
C LEU A 133 17.64 -2.41 -11.78
N LEU A 134 16.91 -2.91 -10.78
CA LEU A 134 17.45 -3.17 -9.44
C LEU A 134 18.52 -4.27 -9.44
N ILE A 135 18.35 -5.32 -10.23
CA ILE A 135 19.37 -6.36 -10.43
C ILE A 135 20.63 -5.75 -11.07
N ASN A 136 20.48 -5.00 -12.16
CA ASN A 136 21.60 -4.39 -12.87
C ASN A 136 22.36 -3.36 -12.01
N ALA A 137 21.65 -2.68 -11.10
CA ALA A 137 22.24 -1.77 -10.12
C ALA A 137 22.90 -2.49 -8.92
N GLY A 138 22.84 -3.82 -8.86
CA GLY A 138 23.40 -4.62 -7.76
C GLY A 138 22.65 -4.49 -6.43
N MET A 139 21.41 -4.00 -6.47
CA MET A 139 20.53 -3.87 -5.29
C MET A 139 19.83 -5.19 -4.95
N ILE A 140 19.54 -6.02 -5.96
CA ILE A 140 19.06 -7.39 -5.78
C ILE A 140 20.20 -8.35 -6.16
N ARG A 141 20.51 -9.29 -5.27
CA ARG A 141 21.60 -10.27 -5.42
C ARG A 141 21.12 -11.66 -5.02
N GLY A 142 21.78 -12.71 -5.53
CA GLY A 142 21.49 -14.09 -5.16
C GLY A 142 20.22 -14.66 -5.80
N LEU A 143 19.86 -14.16 -6.98
CA LEU A 143 18.82 -14.74 -7.84
C LEU A 143 19.41 -15.81 -8.77
#